data_AF-A0A1Q3A022-F1
#
_entry.id   AF-A0A1Q3A022-F1
#
_cell.length_a   1.000
_cell.length_b   1.000
_cell.length_c   1.000
_cell.angle_alpha   90.00
_cell.angle_beta   90.00
_cell.angle_gamma   90.00
#
_symmetry.space_group_name_H-M   'P 1'
#
loop_
_entity.id
_entity.type
_entity.pdbx_description
1 polymer ?
#
loop_
_entity_poly.entity_id
_entity_poly.type
_entity_poly.pdbx_seq_one_letter_code
_entity_poly.pdbx_strand_id
1 'polypeptide(L)'
;MSTTVRSSINKKQAEVEQLKAARDTLLQEFQKLSAELSIQSQPKDVVSLHIQRLKEYNELRDTGLRLTQLIADEKRCKVKEVFEEMGYDMIDY
;
A
#
# COMPACT_ATOMS: atom_id res chain seq x y z
N MET A 1 0.44 -25.14 40.62
CA MET A 1 -0.04 -24.27 39.53
C MET A 1 -1.54 -24.47 39.38
N SER A 2 -2.33 -23.38 39.36
CA SER A 2 -3.80 -23.46 39.22
C SER A 2 -4.21 -24.04 37.86
N THR A 3 -5.25 -24.89 37.85
CA THR A 3 -5.85 -25.48 36.64
C THR A 3 -6.25 -24.44 35.60
N THR A 4 -6.65 -23.25 36.04
CA THR A 4 -6.97 -22.10 35.18
C THR A 4 -5.76 -21.60 34.40
N VAL A 5 -4.59 -21.57 35.04
CA VAL A 5 -3.33 -21.15 34.40
C VAL A 5 -2.92 -22.16 33.34
N ARG A 6 -3.03 -23.46 33.63
CA ARG A 6 -2.68 -24.54 32.68
C ARG A 6 -3.62 -24.56 31.47
N SER A 7 -4.92 -24.35 31.66
CA SER A 7 -5.90 -24.20 30.56
C SER A 7 -5.57 -23.00 29.66
N SER A 8 -5.20 -21.86 30.25
CA SER A 8 -4.82 -20.66 29.51
C SER A 8 -3.54 -20.86 28.68
N ILE A 9 -2.55 -21.57 29.24
CA ILE A 9 -1.31 -21.93 28.53
C ILE A 9 -1.64 -22.82 27.32
N ASN A 10 -2.48 -23.84 27.48
CA ASN A 10 -2.83 -24.74 26.38
C ASN A 10 -3.56 -24.01 25.25
N LYS A 11 -4.47 -23.08 25.58
CA LYS A 11 -5.16 -22.25 24.58
C LYS A 11 -4.17 -21.39 23.78
N LYS A 12 -3.26 -20.70 24.46
CA LYS A 12 -2.23 -19.87 23.82
C LYS A 12 -1.29 -20.71 22.96
N GLN A 13 -0.95 -21.93 23.39
CA GLN A 13 -0.11 -22.83 22.59
C GLN A 13 -0.82 -23.24 21.29
N ALA A 14 -2.11 -23.59 21.37
CA ALA A 14 -2.89 -23.93 20.19
C ALA A 14 -3.01 -22.73 19.22
N GLU A 15 -3.22 -21.53 19.74
CA GLU A 15 -3.26 -20.29 18.96
C GLU A 15 -1.91 -20.02 18.25
N VAL A 16 -0.78 -20.22 18.94
CA VAL A 16 0.55 -20.08 18.33
C VAL A 16 0.75 -21.07 17.18
N GLU A 17 0.34 -22.33 17.34
CA GLU A 17 0.45 -23.33 16.27
C GLU A 17 -0.44 -22.98 15.06
N GLN A 18 -1.66 -22.47 15.31
CA GLN A 18 -2.54 -21.99 14.23
C GLN A 18 -1.92 -20.80 13.47
N LEU A 19 -1.36 -19.83 14.20
CA LEU A 19 -0.72 -18.66 13.60
C LEU A 19 0.53 -19.03 12.78
N LYS A 20 1.32 -20.01 13.25
CA LYS A 20 2.46 -20.52 12.47
C LYS A 20 2.00 -21.16 11.17
N ALA A 21 0.98 -22.03 11.22
CA ALA A 21 0.44 -22.66 10.02
C ALA A 21 -0.09 -21.64 9.02
N ALA A 22 -0.84 -20.63 9.48
CA ALA A 22 -1.32 -19.54 8.63
C ALA A 22 -0.17 -18.74 8.01
N ARG A 23 0.88 -18.43 8.79
CA ARG A 23 2.08 -17.74 8.31
C ARG A 23 2.77 -18.55 7.21
N ASP A 24 2.90 -19.86 7.40
CA ASP A 24 3.58 -20.73 6.43
C ASP A 24 2.80 -20.81 5.11
N THR A 25 1.46 -20.89 5.15
CA THR A 25 0.60 -20.80 3.97
C THR A 25 0.79 -19.48 3.22
N LEU A 26 0.73 -18.35 3.94
CA LEU A 26 0.92 -17.01 3.33
C LEU A 26 2.30 -16.84 2.71
N LEU A 27 3.35 -17.42 3.33
CA LEU A 27 4.69 -17.39 2.75
C LEU A 27 4.77 -18.20 1.46
N GLN A 28 4.12 -19.36 1.38
CA GLN A 28 4.08 -20.17 0.16
C GLN A 28 3.35 -19.43 -0.97
N GLU A 29 2.21 -18.79 -0.68
CA GLU A 29 1.47 -17.98 -1.64
C GLU A 29 2.32 -16.80 -2.14
N PHE A 30 2.99 -16.08 -1.23
CA PHE A 30 3.89 -14.99 -1.58
C PHE A 30 5.05 -15.46 -2.46
N GLN A 31 5.69 -16.59 -2.13
CA GLN A 31 6.79 -17.14 -2.92
C GLN A 31 6.35 -17.51 -4.34
N LYS A 32 5.17 -18.14 -4.46
CA LYS A 32 4.58 -18.47 -5.77
C LYS A 32 4.37 -17.20 -6.60
N LEU A 33 3.70 -16.20 -6.04
CA LEU A 33 3.42 -14.94 -6.74
C LEU A 33 4.71 -14.18 -7.07
N SER A 34 5.69 -14.21 -6.17
CA SER A 34 6.98 -13.55 -6.38
C SER A 34 7.76 -14.21 -7.52
N ALA A 35 7.69 -15.54 -7.65
CA ALA A 35 8.29 -16.24 -8.78
C ALA A 35 7.59 -15.89 -10.10
N GLU A 36 6.25 -15.87 -10.12
CA GLU A 36 5.45 -15.49 -11.29
C GLU A 36 5.75 -14.06 -11.76
N LEU A 37 5.94 -13.12 -10.83
CA LEU A 37 6.19 -11.70 -11.10
C LEU A 37 7.68 -11.34 -11.12
N SER A 38 8.59 -12.32 -11.00
CA SER A 38 10.04 -12.10 -10.90
C SER A 38 10.46 -11.10 -9.82
N ILE A 39 9.76 -11.09 -8.68
CA ILE A 39 10.06 -10.28 -7.51
C ILE A 39 11.08 -11.01 -6.63
N GLN A 40 12.21 -10.36 -6.33
CA GLN A 40 13.26 -10.91 -5.46
C GLN A 40 13.27 -10.30 -4.04
N SER A 41 12.34 -9.38 -3.76
CA SER A 41 12.26 -8.67 -2.48
C SER A 41 11.50 -9.47 -1.42
N GLN A 42 11.78 -9.20 -0.14
CA GLN A 42 11.02 -9.80 0.95
C GLN A 42 9.61 -9.17 1.04
N PRO A 43 8.60 -9.86 1.61
CA PRO A 43 7.24 -9.31 1.74
C PRO A 43 7.19 -7.92 2.38
N LYS A 44 8.01 -7.71 3.42
CA LYS A 44 8.10 -6.42 4.12
C LYS A 44 8.60 -5.31 3.20
N ASP A 45 9.61 -5.60 2.37
CA ASP A 45 10.18 -4.62 1.45
C ASP A 45 9.19 -4.22 0.36
N VAL A 46 8.41 -5.19 -0.16
CA VAL A 46 7.35 -4.94 -1.15
C VAL A 46 6.29 -4.01 -0.57
N VAL A 47 5.83 -4.27 0.66
CA VAL A 47 4.85 -3.42 1.34
C VAL A 47 5.42 -2.03 1.62
N SER A 48 6.66 -1.94 2.13
CA SER A 48 7.32 -0.67 2.38
C SER A 48 7.47 0.17 1.12
N LEU A 49 7.89 -0.45 0.01
CA LEU A 49 8.01 0.23 -1.28
C LEU A 49 6.66 0.72 -1.80
N HIS A 50 5.60 -0.07 -1.64
CA HIS A 50 4.26 0.35 -2.04
C HIS A 50 3.78 1.56 -1.25
N ILE A 51 3.95 1.56 0.08
CA ILE A 51 3.60 2.69 0.95
C ILE A 51 4.38 3.95 0.54
N GLN A 52 5.69 3.80 0.28
CA GLN A 52 6.53 4.91 -0.16
C GLN A 52 6.02 5.50 -1.48
N ARG A 53 5.80 4.66 -2.50
CA ARG A 53 5.33 5.10 -3.82
C ARG A 53 3.96 5.77 -3.74
N LEU A 54 3.06 5.25 -2.92
CA LEU A 54 1.73 5.85 -2.73
C LEU A 54 1.83 7.23 -2.06
N LYS A 55 2.74 7.38 -1.09
CA LYS A 55 3.01 8.67 -0.47
C LYS A 55 3.60 9.67 -1.47
N GLU A 56 4.62 9.26 -2.22
CA GLU A 56 5.24 10.08 -3.27
C GLU A 56 4.24 10.52 -4.33
N TYR A 57 3.38 9.59 -4.77
CA TYR A 57 2.29 9.88 -5.70
C TYR A 57 1.36 10.96 -5.16
N ASN A 58 0.88 10.81 -3.91
CA ASN A 58 -0.03 11.78 -3.30
C ASN A 58 0.63 13.16 -3.16
N GLU A 59 1.88 13.22 -2.70
CA GLU A 59 2.62 14.47 -2.56
C GLU A 59 2.82 15.17 -3.91
N LEU A 60 3.16 14.41 -4.95
CA LEU A 60 3.33 14.94 -6.30
C LEU A 60 2.00 15.43 -6.89
N ARG A 61 0.93 14.64 -6.76
CA ARG A 61 -0.41 15.01 -7.24
C ARG A 61 -0.91 16.28 -6.57
N ASP A 62 -0.80 16.37 -5.25
CA ASP A 62 -1.28 17.52 -4.49
C ASP A 62 -0.45 18.78 -4.81
N THR A 63 0.87 18.63 -4.99
CA THR A 63 1.75 19.72 -5.44
C THR A 63 1.38 20.17 -6.85
N GLY A 64 1.20 19.23 -7.77
CA GLY A 64 0.80 19.49 -9.15
C GLY A 64 -0.53 20.24 -9.22
N LEU A 65 -1.55 19.76 -8.52
CA LEU A 65 -2.87 20.41 -8.45
C LEU A 65 -2.76 21.84 -7.89
N ARG A 66 -1.94 22.07 -6.86
CA ARG A 66 -1.73 23.41 -6.31
C ARG A 66 -1.07 24.35 -7.33
N LEU A 67 -0.08 23.87 -8.08
CA LEU A 67 0.55 24.64 -9.14
C LEU A 67 -0.43 24.95 -10.27
N THR A 68 -1.23 23.96 -10.70
CA THR A 68 -2.25 24.17 -11.72
C THR A 68 -3.32 25.16 -11.28
N GLN A 69 -3.71 25.15 -10.00
CA GLN A 69 -4.63 26.15 -9.45
C GLN A 69 -4.05 27.57 -9.56
N LEU A 70 -2.77 27.77 -9.23
CA LEU A 70 -2.13 29.08 -9.37
C LEU A 70 -2.14 29.59 -10.82
N ILE A 71 -1.89 28.69 -11.79
CA ILE A 71 -1.95 29.02 -13.22
C ILE A 71 -3.39 29.39 -13.62
N ALA A 72 -4.36 28.61 -13.17
CA ALA A 72 -5.77 28.85 -13.46
C ALA A 72 -6.24 30.20 -12.91
N ASP A 73 -5.82 30.54 -11.68
CA ASP A 73 -6.14 31.82 -11.04
C ASP A 73 -5.55 33.00 -11.82
N GLU A 74 -4.27 32.91 -12.23
CA GLU A 74 -3.60 33.94 -13.03
C GLU A 74 -4.27 34.14 -14.39
N LYS A 75 -4.64 33.03 -15.06
CA LYS A 75 -5.32 33.05 -16.37
C LYS A 75 -6.81 33.32 -16.27
N ARG A 76 -7.38 33.37 -15.05
CA ARG A 76 -8.82 33.49 -14.77
C ARG A 76 -9.66 32.42 -15.49
N CYS A 77 -9.15 31.19 -15.52
CA CYS A 77 -9.85 30.04 -16.09
C CYS A 77 -10.02 28.94 -15.03
N LYS A 78 -10.67 27.84 -15.40
CA LYS A 78 -10.83 26.67 -14.53
C LYS A 78 -9.59 25.78 -14.61
N VAL A 79 -9.26 25.10 -13.52
CA VAL A 79 -8.18 24.10 -13.45
C VAL A 79 -8.26 23.08 -14.59
N LYS A 80 -9.47 22.61 -14.94
CA LYS A 80 -9.69 21.68 -16.05
C LYS A 80 -9.17 22.21 -17.39
N GLU A 81 -9.36 23.50 -17.67
CA GLU A 81 -8.93 24.13 -18.92
C GLU A 81 -7.40 24.17 -19.00
N VAL A 82 -6.71 24.30 -17.86
CA VAL A 82 -5.25 24.21 -17.80
C VAL A 82 -4.77 22.78 -18.08
N PHE A 83 -5.44 21.76 -17.53
CA PHE A 83 -5.13 20.35 -17.84
C PHE A 83 -5.33 20.04 -19.34
N GLU A 84 -6.45 20.48 -19.92
CA GLU A 84 -6.75 20.34 -21.35
C GLU A 84 -5.69 21.04 -22.21
N GLU A 85 -5.25 22.25 -21.85
CA GLU A 85 -4.17 22.97 -22.54
C GLU A 85 -2.82 22.23 -22.45
N MET A 86 -2.54 21.58 -21.32
CA MET A 86 -1.34 20.76 -21.14
C MET A 86 -1.42 19.39 -21.83
N GLY A 87 -2.57 19.02 -22.40
CA GLY A 87 -2.77 17.74 -23.07
C GLY A 87 -2.97 16.56 -22.11
N TYR A 88 -3.45 16.81 -20.89
CA TYR A 88 -3.72 15.78 -19.88
C TYR A 88 -5.19 15.79 -19.46
N ASP A 89 -5.72 14.61 -19.14
CA ASP A 89 -7.03 14.48 -18.50
C ASP A 89 -6.90 14.58 -16.97
N MET A 90 -7.96 15.10 -16.33
CA MET A 90 -8.02 15.27 -14.87
C MET A 90 -8.38 13.97 -14.12
N ILE A 91 -8.59 12.87 -14.83
CA ILE A 91 -9.04 11.59 -14.26
C ILE A 91 -7.83 10.71 -14.02
N ASP A 92 -7.55 10.44 -12.74
CA ASP A 92 -6.66 9.35 -12.33
C ASP A 92 -7.45 8.03 -12.51
N TYR A 93 -7.03 7.16 -13.44
CA TYR A 93 -7.58 5.80 -13.59
C TYR A 93 -6.99 4.82 -12.55
#